data_AF-A0A7T0KLQ3-F1
#
_entry.id   AF-A0A7T0KLQ3-F1
#
_cell.length_a   1.000
_cell.length_b   1.000
_cell.length_c   1.000
_cell.angle_alpha   90.00
_cell.angle_beta   90.00
_cell.angle_gamma   90.00
#
_symmetry.space_group_name_H-M   'P 1'
#
loop_
_entity.id
_entity.type
_entity.pdbx_description
1 polymer ?
#
loop_
_entity_poly.entity_id
_entity_poly.type
_entity_poly.pdbx_seq_one_letter_code
_entity_poly.pdbx_strand_id
1 'polypeptide(L)'
;MKVPFSGRPASWVGAGLVFGAVLLIISPQAPNGQRGTLGFALLALAMVVPSAWWLVCEGLGVRRRYWALVGAASVLIGVVALMLFPASEDTPFGVAFFG
;
A
#
# COMPACT_ATOMS: atom_id res chain seq x y z
N MET A 1 -18.24 19.49 12.32
CA MET A 1 -18.56 19.21 10.91
C MET A 1 -18.32 17.72 10.65
N LYS A 2 -19.37 16.94 10.39
CA LYS A 2 -19.26 15.51 10.06
C LYS A 2 -19.11 15.40 8.55
N VAL A 3 -17.95 14.95 8.09
CA VAL A 3 -17.71 14.66 6.68
C VAL A 3 -18.63 13.50 6.29
N PRO A 4 -19.51 13.62 5.28
CA PRO A 4 -20.32 12.52 4.82
C PRO A 4 -19.43 11.60 3.98
N PHE A 5 -18.77 10.62 4.62
CA PHE A 5 -18.19 9.49 3.89
C PHE A 5 -19.32 8.57 3.44
N SER A 6 -20.11 9.02 2.46
CA SER A 6 -21.18 8.24 1.81
C SER A 6 -20.65 7.31 0.71
N GLY A 7 -19.42 6.83 0.84
CA GLY A 7 -18.85 5.79 -0.01
C GLY A 7 -18.66 4.53 0.83
N ARG A 8 -19.41 3.47 0.53
CA ARG A 8 -19.43 2.19 1.25
C ARG A 8 -18.00 1.80 1.70
N PRO A 9 -17.73 1.51 2.98
CA PRO A 9 -16.38 1.16 3.45
C PRO A 9 -15.79 -0.04 2.70
N ALA A 10 -16.64 -0.97 2.25
CA ALA A 10 -16.27 -2.08 1.38
C ALA A 10 -15.67 -1.64 0.03
N SER A 11 -16.08 -0.50 -0.52
CA SER A 11 -15.53 0.05 -1.78
C SER A 11 -14.09 0.52 -1.62
N TRP A 12 -13.75 1.11 -0.47
CA TRP A 12 -12.39 1.58 -0.17
C TRP A 12 -11.44 0.41 0.08
N VAL A 13 -11.91 -0.61 0.80
CA VAL A 13 -11.19 -1.86 1.03
C VAL A 13 -10.95 -2.62 -0.28
N GLY A 14 -11.95 -2.69 -1.15
CA GLY A 14 -11.82 -3.26 -2.49
C GLY A 14 -10.83 -2.49 -3.37
N ALA A 15 -10.87 -1.16 -3.34
CA ALA A 15 -9.91 -0.33 -4.07
C ALA A 15 -8.47 -0.55 -3.61
N GLY A 16 -8.23 -0.67 -2.29
CA GLY A 16 -6.92 -0.98 -1.73
C GLY A 16 -6.38 -2.33 -2.18
N LEU A 17 -7.23 -3.35 -2.25
CA LEU A 17 -6.87 -4.68 -2.76
C LEU A 17 -6.51 -4.67 -4.25
N VAL A 18 -7.35 -4.04 -5.07
CA VAL A 18 -7.11 -3.93 -6.53
C VAL A 18 -5.82 -3.15 -6.79
N PHE A 19 -5.63 -2.04 -6.10
CA PHE A 19 -4.43 -1.22 -6.24
C PHE A 19 -3.17 -1.98 -5.81
N GLY A 20 -3.21 -2.69 -4.68
CA GLY A 20 -2.11 -3.56 -4.26
C GLY A 20 -1.80 -4.67 -5.25
N ALA A 21 -2.81 -5.31 -5.84
CA ALA A 21 -2.61 -6.32 -6.87
C ALA A 21 -1.95 -5.73 -8.14
N VAL A 22 -2.40 -4.55 -8.57
CA VAL A 22 -1.79 -3.82 -9.70
C VAL A 22 -0.32 -3.48 -9.39
N LEU A 23 -0.02 -3.00 -8.18
CA LEU A 23 1.36 -2.73 -7.76
C LEU A 23 2.24 -3.98 -7.80
N LEU A 24 1.73 -5.14 -7.39
CA LEU A 24 2.47 -6.40 -7.50
C LEU A 24 2.74 -6.78 -8.96
N ILE A 25 1.74 -6.62 -9.84
CA ILE A 25 1.88 -6.93 -11.27
C ILE A 25 2.92 -6.04 -11.94
N ILE A 26 2.99 -4.76 -11.56
CA ILE A 26 3.91 -3.78 -12.17
C ILE A 26 5.28 -3.79 -11.48
N SER A 27 5.40 -4.31 -10.25
CA SER A 27 6.66 -4.37 -9.49
C SER A 27 7.89 -4.91 -10.24
N PRO A 28 7.82 -5.96 -11.09
CA PRO A 28 8.98 -6.42 -11.87
C PRO A 28 9.44 -5.44 -12.95
N GLN A 29 8.63 -4.45 -13.32
CA GLN A 29 8.97 -3.39 -14.29
C GLN A 29 9.55 -2.14 -13.60
N ALA A 30 9.85 -2.20 -12.30
CA ALA A 30 10.33 -1.05 -11.55
C ALA A 30 11.69 -0.55 -12.09
N PRO A 31 11.87 0.77 -12.25
CA PRO A 31 13.06 1.37 -12.86
C PRO A 31 14.38 1.14 -12.10
N ASN A 32 14.36 0.53 -10.90
CA ASN A 32 15.53 0.31 -10.04
C ASN A 32 15.87 -1.18 -9.81
N GLY A 33 15.49 -2.03 -10.77
CA GLY A 33 15.73 -3.47 -10.69
C GLY A 33 15.16 -4.09 -9.40
N GLN A 34 15.91 -5.00 -8.78
CA GLN A 34 15.43 -5.82 -7.66
C GLN A 34 15.03 -5.01 -6.41
N ARG A 35 15.69 -3.88 -6.12
CA ARG A 35 15.33 -3.00 -4.98
C ARG A 35 14.00 -2.28 -5.21
N GLY A 36 13.78 -1.79 -6.43
CA GLY A 36 12.51 -1.18 -6.82
C GLY A 36 11.37 -2.19 -6.76
N THR A 37 11.58 -3.40 -7.29
CA THR A 37 10.58 -4.48 -7.24
C THR A 37 10.19 -4.83 -5.81
N LEU A 38 11.15 -4.93 -4.89
CA LEU A 38 10.89 -5.18 -3.48
C LEU A 38 10.13 -4.02 -2.80
N GLY A 39 10.49 -2.77 -3.10
CA GLY A 39 9.78 -1.59 -2.59
C GLY A 39 8.31 -1.57 -3.02
N PHE A 40 8.03 -1.80 -4.31
CA PHE A 40 6.65 -1.88 -4.82
C PHE A 40 5.88 -3.09 -4.26
N ALA A 41 6.53 -4.24 -4.10
CA ALA A 41 5.91 -5.44 -3.53
C ALA A 41 5.56 -5.25 -2.05
N LEU A 42 6.45 -4.62 -1.27
CA LEU A 42 6.20 -4.30 0.13
C LEU A 42 5.10 -3.25 0.28
N LEU A 43 5.07 -2.23 -0.60
CA LEU A 43 4.01 -1.23 -0.61
C LEU A 43 2.64 -1.87 -0.93
N ALA A 44 2.60 -2.80 -1.89
CA ALA A 44 1.41 -3.57 -2.18
C ALA A 44 0.94 -4.39 -0.99
N LEU A 45 1.86 -5.09 -0.31
CA LEU A 45 1.57 -5.83 0.91
C LEU A 45 1.02 -4.93 2.02
N ALA A 46 1.60 -3.74 2.21
CA ALA A 46 1.11 -2.77 3.19
C ALA A 46 -0.33 -2.32 2.94
N MET A 47 -0.80 -2.35 1.68
CA MET A 47 -2.19 -2.04 1.33
C MET A 47 -3.13 -3.25 1.36
N VAL A 48 -2.64 -4.43 0.95
CA VAL A 48 -3.42 -5.66 0.88
C VAL A 48 -3.69 -6.22 2.27
N VAL A 49 -2.70 -6.23 3.18
CA VAL A 49 -2.82 -6.82 4.52
C VAL A 49 -3.97 -6.21 5.36
N PRO A 50 -4.09 -4.89 5.54
CA PRO A 50 -5.16 -4.31 6.33
C PRO A 50 -6.52 -4.45 5.63
N SER A 51 -6.54 -4.42 4.30
CA SER A 51 -7.75 -4.58 3.49
C SER A 51 -8.30 -6.00 3.55
N ALA A 52 -7.44 -7.01 3.42
CA ALA A 52 -7.80 -8.41 3.56
C ALA A 52 -8.27 -8.72 4.99
N TRP A 53 -7.57 -8.20 6.00
CA TRP A 53 -7.96 -8.37 7.40
C TRP A 53 -9.35 -7.81 7.70
N TRP A 54 -9.71 -6.66 7.09
CA TRP A 54 -11.05 -6.11 7.20
C TRP A 54 -12.11 -7.04 6.61
N LEU A 55 -11.89 -7.58 5.39
CA LEU A 55 -12.83 -8.50 4.75
C LEU A 55 -12.99 -9.81 5.54
N VAL A 56 -11.89 -10.34 6.11
CA VAL A 56 -11.94 -11.54 6.95
C VAL A 56 -12.75 -11.29 8.22
N CYS A 57 -12.57 -10.14 8.88
CA CYS A 57 -13.35 -9.77 10.06
C CYS A 57 -14.85 -9.59 9.71
N GLU A 58 -15.16 -9.05 8.54
CA GLU A 58 -16.53 -8.85 8.08
C GLU A 58 -17.21 -10.18 7.67
N GLY A 59 -16.48 -11.07 6.99
CA GLY A 59 -16.96 -12.40 6.60
C GLY A 59 -17.13 -13.38 7.76
N LEU A 60 -16.30 -13.28 8.81
CA LEU A 60 -16.37 -14.14 10.00
C LEU A 60 -17.21 -13.54 11.14
N GLY A 61 -17.67 -12.29 11.02
CA GLY A 61 -18.43 -11.60 12.07
C GLY A 61 -17.65 -11.36 13.37
N VAL A 62 -16.32 -11.42 13.33
CA VAL A 62 -15.45 -11.33 14.52
C VAL A 62 -15.13 -9.87 14.85
N ARG A 63 -15.11 -9.53 16.15
CA ARG A 63 -14.72 -8.19 16.61
C ARG A 63 -13.28 -7.88 16.19
N ARG A 64 -13.06 -6.65 15.71
CA ARG A 64 -11.78 -6.10 15.22
C ARG A 64 -10.75 -5.86 16.33
N ARG A 65 -10.52 -6.85 17.21
CA ARG A 65 -9.67 -6.73 18.40
C ARG A 65 -8.19 -6.47 18.05
N TYR A 66 -7.72 -6.97 16.91
CA TYR A 66 -6.32 -6.85 16.46
C TYR A 66 -6.10 -5.77 15.38
N TRP A 67 -7.10 -4.92 15.12
CA TRP A 67 -7.04 -3.95 14.01
C TRP A 67 -5.91 -2.94 14.16
N ALA A 68 -5.61 -2.51 15.39
CA ALA A 68 -4.50 -1.61 15.68
C ALA A 68 -3.14 -2.26 15.39
N LEU A 69 -2.98 -3.56 15.69
CA LEU A 69 -1.75 -4.30 15.41
C LEU A 69 -1.54 -4.50 13.91
N VAL A 70 -2.60 -4.89 13.19
CA VAL A 70 -2.54 -5.04 11.74
C VAL A 70 -2.27 -3.71 11.05
N GLY A 71 -2.89 -2.63 11.51
CA GLY A 71 -2.61 -1.27 11.05
C GLY A 71 -1.16 -0.86 11.30
N ALA A 72 -0.65 -1.06 12.52
CA ALA A 72 0.73 -0.73 12.88
C ALA A 72 1.76 -1.52 12.05
N ALA A 73 1.55 -2.82 11.87
CA ALA A 73 2.39 -3.66 11.01
C ALA A 73 2.37 -3.17 9.56
N SER A 74 1.19 -2.81 9.04
CA SER A 74 1.05 -2.29 7.67
C SER A 74 1.78 -0.97 7.47
N VAL A 75 1.70 -0.07 8.46
CA VAL A 75 2.44 1.21 8.43
C VAL A 75 3.95 0.96 8.45
N LEU A 76 4.44 0.06 9.31
CA LEU A 76 5.86 -0.32 9.35
C LEU A 76 6.34 -0.85 7.99
N ILE A 77 5.57 -1.75 7.37
CA ILE A 77 5.88 -2.29 6.04
C ILE A 77 5.88 -1.17 5.00
N GLY A 78 4.92 -0.24 5.06
CA GLY A 78 4.86 0.92 4.18
C GLY A 78 6.07 1.85 4.33
N VAL A 79 6.53 2.10 5.56
CA VAL A 79 7.73 2.91 5.83
C VAL A 79 8.98 2.22 5.27
N VAL A 80 9.12 0.91 5.49
CA VAL A 80 10.24 0.13 4.92
C VAL A 80 10.20 0.14 3.40
N ALA A 81 9.02 0.01 2.80
CA ALA A 81 8.83 0.12 1.36
C ALA A 81 9.33 1.49 0.85
N LEU A 82 8.94 2.58 1.50
CA LEU A 82 9.37 3.95 1.16
C LEU A 82 10.89 4.14 1.26
N MET A 83 11.55 3.52 2.25
CA MET A 83 13.02 3.56 2.35
C MET A 83 13.74 2.81 1.22
N LEU A 84 13.06 1.87 0.55
CA LEU A 84 13.61 1.12 -0.58
C LEU A 84 13.41 1.84 -1.92
N PHE A 85 12.55 2.86 -1.98
CA PHE A 85 12.46 3.71 -3.16
C PHE A 85 13.72 4.58 -3.27
N PRO A 86 14.27 4.78 -4.48
CA PRO A 86 15.42 5.67 -4.65
C PRO A 86 15.04 7.09 -4.24
N ALA A 87 16.04 7.85 -3.79
CA ALA A 87 15.90 9.29 -3.63
C ALA A 87 15.47 9.90 -4.97
N SER A 88 14.66 10.96 -4.94
CA SER A 88 14.11 11.62 -6.14
C SER A 88 15.16 12.03 -7.17
N GLU A 89 16.40 12.20 -6.71
CA GLU A 89 17.57 12.59 -7.49
C GLU A 89 17.96 11.55 -8.57
N ASP A 90 17.70 10.26 -8.35
CA ASP A 90 18.02 9.18 -9.30
C ASP A 90 16.87 8.88 -10.29
N THR A 91 15.74 9.58 -10.17
CA THR A 91 14.63 9.41 -11.11
C THR A 91 14.82 10.33 -12.32
N PRO A 92 14.35 9.95 -13.52
CA PRO A 92 14.44 10.80 -14.72
C PRO A 92 13.74 12.16 -14.58
N PHE A 93 12.96 12.38 -13.51
CA PHE A 93 12.34 13.66 -13.17
C PHE A 93 13.25 14.60 -12.36
N GLY A 94 14.27 14.07 -11.66
CA GLY A 94 15.22 14.87 -10.87
C GLY A 94 16.20 15.67 -11.73
N VAL A 95 16.61 15.10 -12.87
CA VAL A 95 17.50 15.76 -13.84
C VAL A 95 16.79 16.82 -14.71
N ALA A 96 15.45 16.85 -14.72
CA ALA A 96 14.69 17.76 -15.57
C ALA A 96 14.40 19.14 -14.94
N PHE A 97 14.67 19.33 -13.63
CA PHE A 97 14.39 20.60 -12.93
C PHE A 97 15.61 21.53 -12.76
N PHE A 98 16.81 21.07 -13.12
CA PHE A 98 18.07 21.82 -13.00
C PHE A 98 18.86 21.92 -14.32
N GLY A 99 18.20 21.71 -15.47
CA GLY A 99 18.76 21.90 -16.81
C GLY A 99 18.27 23.19 -17.44
#